data_AF-A0A943SK63-F1
#
_entry.id   AF-A0A943SK63-F1
#
_cell.length_a   1.000
_cell.length_b   1.000
_cell.length_c   1.000
_cell.angle_alpha   90.00
_cell.angle_beta   90.00
_cell.angle_gamma   90.00
#
_symmetry.space_group_name_H-M   'P 1'
#
loop_
_entity.id
_entity.type
_entity.pdbx_description
1 polymer ?
#
loop_
_entity_poly.entity_id
_entity_poly.type
_entity_poly.pdbx_seq_one_letter_code
_entity_poly.pdbx_strand_id
1 'polypeptide(L)'
;MESLEIKLIAVRDRICAWEMFDTQARQYFNGSARPFKNVASHDKLSESDYYSIPYTKKQLKTFEYIGKYAEYFEELFSAATVILPEEKYDHLVKATFGPESKVYQLYHEKAKEPTAPKFQPTLYIDFEAMNMRICGWYAELVCENETLVYEGIAKPFSDTKYVQRLWSRTYSDLLTYSIDELCEAKHIQNFERYFIEMFSKAKKIYTYGDTDALFVKKTFGAELYNFFKIKNIDACVKVAGRALSLDRACKLFGVSVEGDLHNPKYDVIKMKACLDMVNAL
;
A
#
# COMPACT_ATOMS: atom_id res chain seq x y z
N MET A 1 23.91 -5.78 -3.99
CA MET A 1 22.52 -6.25 -4.18
C MET A 1 22.55 -7.72 -4.55
N GLU A 2 22.42 -8.60 -3.56
CA GLU A 2 22.43 -10.05 -3.79
C GLU A 2 21.15 -10.51 -4.49
N SER A 3 19.99 -10.11 -3.97
CA SER A 3 18.71 -10.35 -4.64
C SER A 3 17.86 -9.09 -4.70
N LEU A 4 17.20 -8.91 -5.84
CA LEU A 4 16.22 -7.86 -6.08
C LEU A 4 14.85 -8.50 -6.22
N GLU A 5 13.98 -8.30 -5.23
CA GLU A 5 12.58 -8.66 -5.36
C GLU A 5 11.89 -7.65 -6.27
N ILE A 6 11.09 -8.10 -7.23
CA ILE A 6 10.36 -7.19 -8.12
C ILE A 6 8.88 -7.53 -8.21
N LYS A 7 8.06 -6.49 -8.25
CA LYS A 7 6.66 -6.52 -8.62
C LYS A 7 6.42 -5.47 -9.70
N LEU A 8 5.86 -5.91 -10.81
CA LEU A 8 5.59 -5.07 -11.97
C LEU A 8 4.09 -4.98 -12.18
N ILE A 9 3.58 -3.76 -12.33
CA ILE A 9 2.16 -3.49 -12.54
C ILE A 9 1.99 -3.05 -13.98
N ALA A 10 1.10 -3.72 -14.69
CA ALA A 10 0.88 -3.51 -16.11
C ALA A 10 -0.45 -2.82 -16.41
N VAL A 11 -0.45 -1.98 -17.44
CA VAL A 11 -1.66 -1.67 -18.21
C VAL A 11 -1.56 -2.49 -19.48
N ARG A 12 -2.46 -3.47 -19.67
CA ARG A 12 -2.35 -4.49 -20.72
C ARG A 12 -0.99 -5.23 -20.65
N ASP A 13 -0.13 -5.01 -21.65
CA ASP A 13 1.14 -5.69 -21.85
C ASP A 13 2.35 -4.76 -21.64
N ARG A 14 2.16 -3.65 -20.92
CA ARG A 14 3.21 -2.65 -20.67
C ARG A 14 3.27 -2.24 -19.21
N ILE A 15 4.48 -2.14 -18.67
CA ILE A 15 4.72 -1.70 -17.29
C ILE A 15 4.25 -0.24 -17.14
N CYS A 16 3.51 0.02 -16.06
CA CYS A 16 3.05 1.35 -15.67
C CYS A 16 3.45 1.74 -14.24
N ALA A 17 3.82 0.76 -13.42
CA ALA A 17 4.36 0.96 -12.08
C ALA A 17 5.27 -0.21 -11.71
N TRP A 18 6.15 0.02 -10.74
CA TRP A 18 7.02 -1.01 -10.20
C TRP A 18 7.27 -0.82 -8.72
N GLU A 19 7.54 -1.94 -8.06
CA GLU A 19 8.08 -2.04 -6.71
C GLU A 19 9.29 -2.96 -6.80
N MET A 20 10.42 -2.53 -6.28
CA MET A 20 11.63 -3.35 -6.20
C MET A 20 12.27 -3.18 -4.83
N PHE A 21 12.79 -4.27 -4.29
CA PHE A 21 13.40 -4.29 -2.97
C PHE A 21 14.75 -5.00 -3.01
N ASP A 22 15.81 -4.27 -2.67
CA ASP A 22 17.13 -4.85 -2.41
C ASP A 22 17.11 -5.45 -1.01
N THR A 23 17.12 -6.78 -0.95
CA THR A 23 17.03 -7.52 0.31
C THR A 23 18.27 -7.34 1.19
N GLN A 24 19.43 -7.03 0.60
CA GLN A 24 20.69 -6.89 1.29
C GLN A 24 20.85 -5.47 1.85
N ALA A 25 20.66 -4.46 1.01
CA ALA A 25 20.75 -3.05 1.43
C ALA A 25 19.50 -2.60 2.21
N ARG A 26 18.43 -3.41 2.19
CA ARG A 26 17.08 -3.06 2.67
C ARG A 26 16.59 -1.75 2.05
N GLN A 27 16.94 -1.54 0.78
CA GLN A 27 16.59 -0.34 0.04
C GLN A 27 15.38 -0.62 -0.84
N TYR A 28 14.44 0.31 -0.83
CA TYR A 28 13.21 0.22 -1.60
C TYR A 28 13.25 1.18 -2.79
N PHE A 29 12.82 0.67 -3.93
CA PHE A 29 12.76 1.37 -5.20
C PHE A 29 11.35 1.23 -5.75
N ASN A 30 10.67 2.33 -6.01
CA ASN A 30 9.37 2.31 -6.66
C ASN A 30 9.33 3.35 -7.76
N GLY A 31 8.28 3.29 -8.56
CA GLY A 31 8.03 4.33 -9.52
C GLY A 31 6.82 4.06 -10.38
N SER A 32 6.58 5.04 -11.24
CA SER A 32 5.40 5.10 -12.09
C SER A 32 5.78 5.66 -13.43
N ALA A 33 5.22 5.11 -14.50
CA ALA A 33 5.44 5.62 -15.83
C ALA A 33 4.19 5.46 -16.70
N ARG A 34 4.13 6.26 -17.76
CA ARG A 34 3.18 6.09 -18.83
C ARG A 34 3.58 4.86 -19.66
N PRO A 35 2.75 3.81 -19.73
CA PRO A 35 3.08 2.57 -20.43
C PRO A 35 3.25 2.72 -21.94
N PHE A 36 2.53 3.66 -22.57
CA PHE A 36 2.52 3.85 -24.02
C PHE A 36 3.21 5.15 -24.41
N LYS A 37 3.96 5.14 -25.51
CA LYS A 37 4.66 6.33 -26.01
C LYS A 37 3.68 7.47 -26.34
N ASN A 38 2.54 7.16 -26.96
CA ASN A 38 1.51 8.13 -27.28
C ASN A 38 0.43 8.18 -26.19
N VAL A 39 0.18 9.37 -25.65
CA VAL A 39 -0.86 9.66 -24.63
C VAL A 39 -2.26 9.26 -25.12
N ALA A 40 -2.55 9.44 -26.41
CA ALA A 40 -3.84 9.09 -27.00
C ALA A 40 -4.15 7.58 -26.95
N SER A 41 -3.12 6.73 -26.77
CA SER A 41 -3.30 5.28 -26.62
C SER A 41 -4.14 4.93 -25.39
N HIS A 42 -4.07 5.76 -24.33
CA HIS A 42 -4.88 5.59 -23.13
C HIS A 42 -6.38 5.82 -23.36
N ASP A 43 -6.74 6.56 -24.40
CA ASP A 43 -8.15 6.81 -24.75
C ASP A 43 -8.84 5.61 -25.39
N LYS A 44 -8.05 4.63 -25.85
CA LYS A 44 -8.53 3.37 -26.42
C LYS A 44 -8.63 2.24 -25.39
N LEU A 45 -8.35 2.54 -24.12
CA LEU A 45 -8.42 1.59 -23.02
C LEU A 45 -9.78 1.66 -22.35
N SER A 46 -10.28 0.49 -21.96
CA SER A 46 -11.51 0.37 -21.17
C SER A 46 -11.27 0.89 -19.76
N GLU A 47 -12.32 1.32 -19.05
CA GLU A 47 -12.18 1.71 -17.64
C GLU A 47 -11.73 0.53 -16.77
N SER A 48 -12.15 -0.69 -17.11
CA SER A 48 -11.75 -1.92 -16.42
C SER A 48 -10.25 -2.19 -16.45
N ASP A 49 -9.54 -1.71 -17.47
CA ASP A 49 -8.08 -1.84 -17.56
C ASP A 49 -7.35 -1.10 -16.41
N TYR A 50 -8.04 -0.23 -15.66
CA TYR A 50 -7.44 0.58 -14.60
C TYR A 50 -7.83 0.14 -13.18
N TYR A 51 -8.74 -0.81 -13.00
CA TYR A 51 -9.23 -1.18 -11.66
C TYR A 51 -8.15 -1.77 -10.75
N SER A 52 -7.20 -2.50 -11.33
CA SER A 52 -6.06 -3.11 -10.63
C SER A 52 -4.84 -2.20 -10.57
N ILE A 53 -4.95 -0.95 -11.01
CA ILE A 53 -3.81 -0.05 -11.22
C ILE A 53 -3.81 1.05 -10.15
N PRO A 54 -2.62 1.40 -9.59
CA PRO A 54 -2.47 2.46 -8.59
C PRO A 54 -2.94 3.85 -9.02
N TYR A 55 -3.11 4.05 -10.32
CA TYR A 55 -3.18 5.37 -10.94
C TYR A 55 -4.41 5.48 -11.82
N THR A 56 -5.07 6.63 -11.72
CA THR A 56 -6.12 6.99 -12.68
C THR A 56 -5.53 7.15 -14.08
N LYS A 57 -6.37 6.96 -15.10
CA LYS A 57 -6.04 7.29 -16.49
C LYS A 57 -5.44 8.70 -16.63
N LYS A 58 -5.98 9.69 -15.90
CA LYS A 58 -5.47 11.08 -15.92
C LYS A 58 -4.04 11.16 -15.38
N GLN A 59 -3.73 10.48 -14.27
CA GLN A 59 -2.38 10.46 -13.70
C GLN A 59 -1.38 9.77 -14.64
N LEU A 60 -1.73 8.60 -15.20
CA LEU A 60 -0.83 7.89 -16.13
C LEU A 60 -0.47 8.72 -17.35
N LYS A 61 -1.40 9.52 -17.88
CA LYS A 61 -1.13 10.42 -19.01
C LYS A 61 -0.10 11.49 -18.69
N THR A 62 0.01 11.90 -17.42
CA THR A 62 0.96 12.95 -16.98
C THR A 62 2.37 12.43 -16.71
N PHE A 63 2.54 11.12 -16.55
CA PHE A 63 3.86 10.53 -16.32
C PHE A 63 4.72 10.47 -17.58
N GLU A 64 6.03 10.36 -17.36
CA GLU A 64 7.00 10.11 -18.43
C GLU A 64 6.79 8.73 -19.04
N TYR A 65 7.14 8.57 -20.33
CA TYR A 65 7.04 7.29 -21.01
C TYR A 65 7.99 6.26 -20.39
N ILE A 66 7.50 5.04 -20.13
CA ILE A 66 8.27 3.95 -19.49
C ILE A 66 9.60 3.66 -20.17
N GLY A 67 9.70 3.83 -21.50
CA GLY A 67 10.96 3.64 -22.21
C GLY A 67 12.07 4.62 -21.80
N LYS A 68 11.76 5.75 -21.15
CA LYS A 68 12.77 6.65 -20.57
C LYS A 68 13.43 6.10 -19.30
N TYR A 69 12.81 5.11 -18.66
CA TYR A 69 13.34 4.46 -17.45
C TYR A 69 14.20 3.23 -17.78
N ALA A 70 14.52 2.97 -19.05
CA ALA A 70 15.33 1.81 -19.42
C ALA A 70 16.68 1.80 -18.66
N GLU A 71 17.42 2.91 -18.66
CA GLU A 71 18.70 3.03 -17.96
C GLU A 71 18.57 2.77 -16.44
N TYR A 72 17.50 3.25 -15.84
CA TYR A 72 17.21 3.02 -14.41
C TYR A 72 16.98 1.54 -14.10
N PHE A 73 16.20 0.84 -14.94
CA PHE A 73 16.00 -0.61 -14.79
C PHE A 73 17.30 -1.38 -15.06
N GLU A 74 18.08 -0.97 -16.05
CA GLU A 74 19.38 -1.56 -16.37
C GLU A 74 20.36 -1.46 -15.21
N GLU A 75 20.41 -0.31 -14.53
CA GLU A 75 21.26 -0.09 -13.35
C GLU A 75 20.89 -1.07 -12.23
N LEU A 76 19.61 -1.12 -11.85
CA LEU A 76 19.14 -2.01 -10.77
C LEU A 76 19.33 -3.48 -11.12
N PHE A 77 18.99 -3.89 -12.34
CA PHE A 77 19.11 -5.29 -12.78
C PHE A 77 20.57 -5.69 -12.96
N SER A 78 21.45 -4.76 -13.33
CA SER A 78 22.89 -5.02 -13.42
C SER A 78 23.50 -5.22 -12.03
N ALA A 79 23.09 -4.40 -11.05
CA ALA A 79 23.55 -4.47 -9.67
C ALA A 79 23.10 -5.76 -8.94
N ALA A 80 21.94 -6.31 -9.29
CA ALA A 80 21.42 -7.54 -8.71
C ALA A 80 22.16 -8.77 -9.21
N THR A 81 22.51 -9.71 -8.31
CA THR A 81 22.97 -11.05 -8.74
C THR A 81 21.81 -11.90 -9.23
N VAL A 82 20.66 -11.81 -8.54
CA VAL A 82 19.43 -12.55 -8.86
C VAL A 82 18.21 -11.63 -8.80
N ILE A 83 17.24 -11.88 -9.68
CA ILE A 83 15.94 -11.21 -9.66
C ILE A 83 14.89 -12.22 -9.17
N LEU A 84 14.11 -11.81 -8.18
CA LEU A 84 13.04 -12.59 -7.58
C LEU A 84 11.70 -11.96 -7.96
N PRO A 85 11.09 -12.34 -9.09
CA PRO A 85 9.86 -11.73 -9.52
C PRO A 85 8.64 -12.31 -8.76
N GLU A 86 7.65 -11.47 -8.46
CA GLU A 86 6.38 -11.90 -7.85
C GLU A 86 5.58 -12.82 -8.78
N GLU A 87 5.63 -12.58 -10.08
CA GLU A 87 4.99 -13.40 -11.12
C GLU A 87 5.91 -13.51 -12.34
N LYS A 88 5.53 -14.29 -13.35
CA LYS A 88 6.35 -14.45 -14.55
C LYS A 88 6.19 -13.23 -15.45
N TYR A 89 7.21 -12.37 -15.49
CA TYR A 89 7.14 -11.11 -16.22
C TYR A 89 7.88 -11.09 -17.57
N ASP A 90 8.39 -12.22 -18.09
CA ASP A 90 9.13 -12.27 -19.37
C ASP A 90 8.41 -11.52 -20.49
N HIS A 91 7.14 -11.86 -20.74
CA HIS A 91 6.35 -11.21 -21.78
C HIS A 91 6.17 -9.71 -21.50
N LEU A 92 5.94 -9.32 -20.24
CA LEU A 92 5.72 -7.94 -19.85
C LEU A 92 6.98 -7.08 -20.03
N VAL A 93 8.14 -7.57 -19.58
CA VAL A 93 9.43 -6.88 -19.72
C VAL A 93 9.83 -6.80 -21.20
N LYS A 94 9.71 -7.92 -21.92
CA LYS A 94 9.98 -7.99 -23.37
C LYS A 94 9.14 -7.01 -24.16
N ALA A 95 7.85 -6.95 -23.86
CA ALA A 95 6.94 -6.10 -24.59
C ALA A 95 7.19 -4.62 -24.23
N THR A 96 7.52 -4.32 -22.97
CA THR A 96 7.81 -2.96 -22.50
C THR A 96 9.08 -2.35 -23.09
N PHE A 97 10.21 -3.05 -23.00
CA PHE A 97 11.51 -2.51 -23.40
C PHE A 97 12.02 -3.02 -24.75
N GLY A 98 11.48 -4.15 -25.23
CA GLY A 98 11.85 -4.78 -26.49
C GLY A 98 12.72 -6.04 -26.29
N PRO A 99 12.69 -6.97 -27.26
CA PRO A 99 13.45 -8.24 -27.19
C PRO A 99 14.96 -8.06 -27.18
N GLU A 100 15.47 -6.98 -27.78
CA GLU A 100 16.90 -6.68 -27.84
C GLU A 100 17.36 -5.73 -26.72
N SER A 101 16.46 -5.34 -25.82
CA SER A 101 16.80 -4.42 -24.73
C SER A 101 17.69 -5.10 -23.69
N LYS A 102 18.64 -4.33 -23.15
CA LYS A 102 19.51 -4.84 -22.08
C LYS A 102 18.71 -5.16 -20.82
N VAL A 103 17.64 -4.40 -20.53
CA VAL A 103 16.68 -4.71 -19.46
C VAL A 103 16.10 -6.12 -19.61
N TYR A 104 15.57 -6.46 -20.80
CA TYR A 104 14.97 -7.78 -21.02
C TYR A 104 16.00 -8.90 -20.94
N GLN A 105 17.19 -8.70 -21.52
CA GLN A 105 18.28 -9.68 -21.44
C GLN A 105 18.68 -9.95 -19.98
N LEU A 106 18.89 -8.89 -19.18
CA LEU A 106 19.23 -9.02 -17.76
C LEU A 106 18.12 -9.70 -16.96
N TYR A 107 16.85 -9.35 -17.22
CA TYR A 107 15.72 -10.02 -16.58
C TYR A 107 15.70 -11.51 -16.92
N HIS A 108 15.79 -11.85 -18.20
CA HIS A 108 15.74 -13.23 -18.67
C HIS A 108 16.91 -14.09 -18.13
N GLU A 109 18.10 -13.50 -17.98
CA GLU A 109 19.28 -14.16 -17.44
C GLU A 109 19.20 -14.37 -15.91
N LYS A 110 18.68 -13.38 -15.17
CA LYS A 110 18.80 -13.32 -13.70
C LYS A 110 17.51 -13.66 -12.97
N ALA A 111 16.36 -13.64 -13.64
CA ALA A 111 15.07 -13.94 -13.02
C ALA A 111 14.95 -15.43 -12.70
N LYS A 112 14.62 -15.73 -11.45
CA LYS A 112 14.20 -17.08 -11.06
C LYS A 112 12.73 -17.28 -11.43
N GLU A 113 12.33 -18.54 -11.62
CA GLU A 113 10.91 -18.87 -11.72
C GLU A 113 10.19 -18.40 -10.45
N PRO A 114 9.05 -17.69 -10.57
CA PRO A 114 8.31 -17.22 -9.42
C PRO A 114 7.80 -18.42 -8.64
N THR A 115 8.30 -18.61 -7.44
CA THR A 115 7.66 -19.47 -6.46
C THR A 115 6.48 -18.71 -5.87
N ALA A 116 5.26 -19.18 -6.15
CA ALA A 116 4.09 -18.71 -5.42
C ALA A 116 4.39 -18.85 -3.92
N PRO A 117 4.40 -17.76 -3.14
CA PRO A 117 4.69 -17.88 -1.73
C PRO A 117 3.58 -18.74 -1.11
N LYS A 118 3.96 -19.79 -0.37
CA LYS A 118 3.00 -20.69 0.30
C LYS A 118 2.02 -19.92 1.18
N PHE A 119 2.47 -18.78 1.70
CA PHE A 119 1.69 -17.83 2.46
C PHE A 119 1.91 -16.39 1.93
N GLN A 120 0.85 -15.61 1.77
CA GLN A 120 0.95 -14.20 1.37
C GLN A 120 0.78 -13.30 2.60
N PRO A 121 1.85 -12.58 3.03
CA PRO A 121 1.77 -11.62 4.12
C PRO A 121 0.59 -10.66 3.96
N THR A 122 -0.26 -10.62 4.97
CA THR A 122 -1.48 -9.81 4.96
C THR A 122 -1.44 -8.84 6.12
N LEU A 123 -1.48 -7.54 5.80
CA LEU A 123 -1.55 -6.46 6.76
C LEU A 123 -3.01 -6.10 6.98
N TYR A 124 -3.43 -6.04 8.24
CA TYR A 124 -4.70 -5.45 8.64
C TYR A 124 -4.35 -4.15 9.36
N ILE A 125 -4.90 -3.02 8.92
CA ILE A 125 -4.54 -1.72 9.48
C ILE A 125 -5.76 -0.82 9.59
N ASP A 126 -5.76 -0.03 10.65
CA ASP A 126 -6.70 1.06 10.89
C ASP A 126 -5.93 2.31 11.35
N PHE A 127 -6.35 3.47 10.84
CA PHE A 127 -5.74 4.75 11.14
C PHE A 127 -6.72 5.68 11.85
N GLU A 128 -6.20 6.33 12.89
CA GLU A 128 -6.83 7.50 13.48
C GLU A 128 -6.23 8.79 12.91
N ALA A 129 -7.08 9.79 12.68
CA ALA A 129 -6.67 11.02 12.01
C ALA A 129 -7.31 12.30 12.56
N MET A 130 -6.51 13.36 12.67
CA MET A 130 -6.98 14.73 12.92
C MET A 130 -6.92 15.54 11.64
N ASN A 131 -8.09 16.05 11.20
CA ASN A 131 -8.22 16.82 9.96
C ASN A 131 -7.56 16.13 8.75
N MET A 132 -7.87 14.84 8.56
CA MET A 132 -7.35 13.95 7.52
C MET A 132 -5.84 13.63 7.61
N ARG A 133 -5.13 14.04 8.68
CA ARG A 133 -3.74 13.65 8.89
C ARG A 133 -3.63 12.60 9.98
N ILE A 134 -2.90 11.54 9.69
CA ILE A 134 -2.69 10.40 10.60
C ILE A 134 -2.09 10.92 11.91
N CYS A 135 -2.69 10.53 13.02
CA CYS A 135 -2.23 10.82 14.38
C CYS A 135 -2.11 9.57 15.27
N GLY A 136 -2.72 8.45 14.86
CA GLY A 136 -2.54 7.15 15.49
C GLY A 136 -2.78 6.01 14.51
N TRP A 137 -2.23 4.85 14.80
CA TRP A 137 -2.44 3.65 13.99
C TRP A 137 -2.26 2.38 14.80
N TYR A 138 -2.91 1.33 14.34
CA TYR A 138 -2.62 -0.04 14.73
C TYR A 138 -2.68 -0.92 13.49
N ALA A 139 -1.74 -1.86 13.40
CA ALA A 139 -1.71 -2.83 12.32
C ALA A 139 -1.14 -4.17 12.77
N GLU A 140 -1.67 -5.23 12.17
CA GLU A 140 -1.17 -6.60 12.32
C GLU A 140 -0.76 -7.14 10.96
N LEU A 141 0.54 -7.39 10.79
CA LEU A 141 1.07 -8.10 9.63
C LEU A 141 1.11 -9.59 9.97
N VAL A 142 0.15 -10.33 9.46
CA VAL A 142 0.11 -11.79 9.57
C VAL A 142 1.07 -12.36 8.53
N CYS A 143 2.07 -13.11 9.02
CA CYS A 143 3.07 -13.86 8.27
C CYS A 143 2.80 -15.38 8.44
N GLU A 144 3.59 -16.23 7.77
CA GLU A 144 3.38 -17.70 7.81
C GLU A 144 3.46 -18.28 9.23
N ASN A 145 4.41 -17.79 10.02
CA ASN A 145 4.75 -18.36 11.34
C ASN A 145 4.51 -17.40 12.51
N GLU A 146 4.24 -16.13 12.23
CA GLU A 146 4.11 -15.09 13.26
C GLU A 146 3.16 -13.97 12.82
N THR A 147 2.72 -13.17 13.78
CA THR A 147 2.04 -11.89 13.51
C THR A 147 2.88 -10.77 14.10
N LEU A 148 3.31 -9.85 13.25
CA LEU A 148 4.05 -8.65 13.66
C LEU A 148 3.07 -7.52 13.92
N VAL A 149 3.17 -6.89 15.09
CA VAL A 149 2.33 -5.76 15.48
C VAL A 149 3.06 -4.45 15.21
N TYR A 150 2.36 -3.52 14.59
CA TYR A 150 2.80 -2.16 14.30
C TYR A 150 1.79 -1.19 14.92
N GLU A 151 2.22 -0.39 15.88
CA GLU A 151 1.35 0.62 16.50
C GLU A 151 2.13 1.89 16.79
N GLY A 152 1.40 2.99 16.93
CA GLY A 152 2.02 4.23 17.34
C GLY A 152 1.08 5.43 17.30
N ILE A 153 1.63 6.52 17.82
CA ILE A 153 1.03 7.84 17.86
C ILE A 153 2.00 8.83 17.23
N ALA A 154 1.45 9.85 16.57
CA ALA A 154 2.24 10.91 15.97
C ALA A 154 1.53 12.25 16.04
N LYS A 155 2.34 13.31 16.13
CA LYS A 155 1.82 14.66 16.04
C LYS A 155 1.46 14.99 14.58
N PRO A 156 0.18 15.28 14.25
CA PRO A 156 -0.27 15.44 12.87
C PRO A 156 0.17 16.76 12.22
N PHE A 157 0.47 17.78 13.04
CA PHE A 157 0.89 19.11 12.59
C PHE A 157 2.04 19.65 13.46
N SER A 158 2.98 20.40 12.87
CA SER A 158 4.09 20.98 13.62
C SER A 158 3.65 22.01 14.68
N ASP A 159 2.56 22.73 14.43
CA ASP A 159 2.03 23.74 15.36
C ASP A 159 1.20 23.09 16.49
N THR A 160 1.80 22.98 17.66
CA THR A 160 1.17 22.45 18.89
C THR A 160 -0.11 23.21 19.25
N LYS A 161 -0.16 24.55 19.11
CA LYS A 161 -1.36 25.34 19.44
C LYS A 161 -2.51 25.00 18.50
N TYR A 162 -2.20 24.70 17.24
CA TYR A 162 -3.21 24.25 16.29
C TYR A 162 -3.74 22.85 16.65
N VAL A 163 -2.86 21.92 17.02
CA VAL A 163 -3.25 20.56 17.46
C VAL A 163 -4.18 20.64 18.68
N GLN A 164 -3.80 21.38 19.73
CA GLN A 164 -4.61 21.59 20.93
C GLN A 164 -5.99 22.21 20.63
N ARG A 165 -6.05 23.15 19.69
CA ARG A 165 -7.30 23.78 19.27
C ARG A 165 -8.20 22.81 18.49
N LEU A 166 -7.65 21.97 17.62
CA LEU A 166 -8.43 20.94 16.94
C LEU A 166 -8.95 19.91 17.93
N TRP A 167 -8.09 19.49 18.86
CA TRP A 167 -8.42 18.53 19.91
C TRP A 167 -9.64 18.98 20.73
N SER A 168 -9.52 20.14 21.38
CA SER A 168 -10.56 20.67 22.29
C SER A 168 -11.91 20.96 21.62
N ARG A 169 -11.92 21.16 20.30
CA ARG A 169 -13.14 21.51 19.55
C ARG A 169 -13.84 20.33 18.91
N THR A 170 -13.13 19.23 18.66
CA THR A 170 -13.62 18.20 17.73
C THR A 170 -13.23 16.79 18.13
N TYR A 171 -12.05 16.57 18.71
CA TYR A 171 -11.48 15.22 18.82
C TYR A 171 -11.35 14.68 20.25
N SER A 172 -11.61 15.50 21.28
CA SER A 172 -11.42 15.12 22.69
C SER A 172 -12.19 13.88 23.12
N ASP A 173 -13.35 13.64 22.51
CA ASP A 173 -14.23 12.51 22.81
C ASP A 173 -14.26 11.47 21.68
N LEU A 174 -13.41 11.65 20.65
CA LEU A 174 -13.38 10.78 19.47
C LEU A 174 -12.13 9.91 19.39
N LEU A 175 -10.98 10.41 19.85
CA LEU A 175 -9.72 9.70 19.76
C LEU A 175 -9.34 9.09 21.10
N THR A 176 -8.71 7.92 21.09
CA THR A 176 -8.31 7.20 22.32
C THR A 176 -7.07 7.75 23.01
N TYR A 177 -6.38 8.69 22.39
CA TYR A 177 -5.12 9.25 22.91
C TYR A 177 -5.38 10.50 23.73
N SER A 178 -4.47 10.88 24.62
CA SER A 178 -4.52 12.21 25.23
C SER A 178 -3.90 13.27 24.31
N ILE A 179 -4.29 14.53 24.52
CA ILE A 179 -3.68 15.65 23.80
C ILE A 179 -2.19 15.80 24.12
N ASP A 180 -1.78 15.45 25.34
CA ASP A 180 -0.39 15.56 25.76
C ASP A 180 0.47 14.52 25.03
N GLU A 181 0.01 13.26 24.98
CA GLU A 181 0.65 12.20 24.20
C GLU A 181 0.81 12.58 22.72
N LEU A 182 -0.25 13.12 22.10
CA LEU A 182 -0.19 13.60 20.71
C LEU A 182 0.79 14.76 20.51
N CYS A 183 0.92 15.67 21.49
CA CYS A 183 1.79 16.85 21.36
C CYS A 183 3.26 16.51 21.57
N GLU A 184 3.55 15.53 22.42
CA GLU A 184 4.89 15.02 22.73
C GLU A 184 5.42 14.06 21.65
N ALA A 185 4.52 13.40 20.91
CA ALA A 185 4.88 12.48 19.85
C ALA A 185 5.69 13.13 18.71
N LYS A 186 6.47 12.31 18.01
CA LYS A 186 7.20 12.72 16.80
C LYS A 186 6.21 13.18 15.73
N HIS A 187 6.63 14.13 14.89
CA HIS A 187 5.81 14.59 13.78
C HIS A 187 5.57 13.46 12.78
N ILE A 188 4.34 13.34 12.26
CA ILE A 188 3.91 12.23 11.39
C ILE A 188 4.80 12.03 10.15
N GLN A 189 5.37 13.10 9.60
CA GLN A 189 6.29 13.02 8.45
C GLN A 189 7.56 12.18 8.75
N ASN A 190 7.97 12.09 10.02
CA ASN A 190 9.14 11.29 10.40
C ASN A 190 8.88 9.78 10.32
N PHE A 191 7.64 9.36 10.09
CA PHE A 191 7.25 7.95 9.98
C PHE A 191 7.07 7.48 8.54
N GLU A 192 7.39 8.29 7.52
CA GLU A 192 7.25 7.88 6.11
C GLU A 192 7.98 6.56 5.82
N ARG A 193 9.25 6.45 6.21
CA ARG A 193 10.04 5.21 6.04
C ARG A 193 9.47 4.03 6.82
N TYR A 194 8.89 4.29 8.00
CA TYR A 194 8.25 3.27 8.83
C TYR A 194 7.03 2.68 8.09
N PHE A 195 6.19 3.53 7.49
CA PHE A 195 5.04 3.07 6.70
C PHE A 195 5.47 2.36 5.41
N ILE A 196 6.51 2.85 4.71
CA ILE A 196 7.06 2.17 3.54
C ILE A 196 7.52 0.75 3.91
N GLU A 197 8.27 0.60 5.01
CA GLU A 197 8.72 -0.72 5.46
C GLU A 197 7.56 -1.65 5.81
N MET A 198 6.54 -1.15 6.50
CA MET A 198 5.37 -1.95 6.86
C MET A 198 4.59 -2.38 5.62
N PHE A 199 4.29 -1.46 4.71
CA PHE A 199 3.52 -1.75 3.49
C PHE A 199 4.29 -2.59 2.47
N SER A 200 5.62 -2.52 2.43
CA SER A 200 6.43 -3.33 1.51
C SER A 200 6.38 -4.81 1.85
N LYS A 201 6.36 -5.15 3.14
CA LYS A 201 6.26 -6.53 3.62
C LYS A 201 4.89 -7.16 3.33
N ALA A 202 3.84 -6.34 3.20
CA ALA A 202 2.51 -6.82 2.90
C ALA A 202 2.33 -7.13 1.41
N LYS A 203 1.63 -8.24 1.11
CA LYS A 203 1.08 -8.54 -0.22
C LYS A 203 -0.33 -7.99 -0.38
N LYS A 204 -1.10 -8.02 0.70
CA LYS A 204 -2.46 -7.45 0.80
C LYS A 204 -2.54 -6.57 2.04
N ILE A 205 -3.23 -5.45 1.93
CA ILE A 205 -3.48 -4.53 3.04
C ILE A 205 -4.99 -4.38 3.19
N TYR A 206 -5.59 -4.90 4.24
CA TYR A 206 -7.00 -4.70 4.53
C TYR A 206 -7.21 -3.45 5.37
N THR A 207 -8.16 -2.63 4.93
CA THR A 207 -8.76 -1.53 5.70
C THR A 207 -10.27 -1.67 5.68
N TYR A 208 -10.96 -1.03 6.62
CA TYR A 208 -12.42 -1.04 6.63
C TYR A 208 -12.99 0.24 6.01
N GLY A 209 -13.22 0.21 4.70
CA GLY A 209 -13.60 1.38 3.91
C GLY A 209 -12.42 2.00 3.16
N ASP A 210 -12.66 3.16 2.53
CA ASP A 210 -11.70 3.85 1.66
C ASP A 210 -11.06 5.09 2.30
N THR A 211 -11.44 5.42 3.54
CA THR A 211 -10.97 6.63 4.23
C THR A 211 -9.49 6.55 4.61
N ASP A 212 -9.00 5.38 5.03
CA ASP A 212 -7.57 5.16 5.36
C ASP A 212 -6.63 5.53 4.20
N ALA A 213 -7.01 5.17 2.97
CA ALA A 213 -6.23 5.53 1.81
C ALA A 213 -6.17 7.06 1.63
N LEU A 214 -7.26 7.78 1.94
CA LEU A 214 -7.27 9.24 1.93
C LEU A 214 -6.38 9.84 3.02
N PHE A 215 -6.32 9.23 4.21
CA PHE A 215 -5.41 9.65 5.28
C PHE A 215 -3.95 9.50 4.86
N VAL A 216 -3.57 8.37 4.25
CA VAL A 216 -2.22 8.17 3.70
C VAL A 216 -1.90 9.25 2.66
N LYS A 217 -2.84 9.54 1.74
CA LYS A 217 -2.66 10.57 0.71
C LYS A 217 -2.49 11.97 1.27
N LYS A 218 -3.29 12.33 2.26
CA LYS A 218 -3.26 13.67 2.87
C LYS A 218 -2.05 13.86 3.77
N THR A 219 -1.55 12.78 4.34
CA THR A 219 -0.38 12.79 5.23
C THR A 219 0.91 12.79 4.42
N PHE A 220 1.12 11.83 3.52
CA PHE A 220 2.40 11.59 2.86
C PHE A 220 2.42 11.91 1.36
N GLY A 221 1.28 12.35 0.81
CA GLY A 221 1.18 12.72 -0.60
C GLY A 221 0.87 11.53 -1.52
N ALA A 222 0.97 11.78 -2.83
CA ALA A 222 0.49 10.85 -3.84
C ALA A 222 1.35 9.59 -3.94
N GLU A 223 2.65 9.67 -3.70
CA GLU A 223 3.57 8.55 -3.89
C GLU A 223 3.26 7.39 -2.93
N LEU A 224 3.29 7.66 -1.62
CA LEU A 224 2.95 6.64 -0.62
C LEU A 224 1.48 6.19 -0.73
N TYR A 225 0.57 7.10 -1.08
CA TYR A 225 -0.82 6.75 -1.34
C TYR A 225 -0.96 5.71 -2.44
N ASN A 226 -0.31 5.92 -3.58
CA ASN A 226 -0.42 4.99 -4.70
C ASN A 226 0.20 3.65 -4.34
N PHE A 227 1.32 3.64 -3.63
CA PHE A 227 1.95 2.43 -3.09
C PHE A 227 1.01 1.64 -2.17
N PHE A 228 0.41 2.31 -1.20
CA PHE A 228 -0.60 1.73 -0.32
C PHE A 228 -1.81 1.21 -1.11
N LYS A 229 -2.31 2.00 -2.06
CA LYS A 229 -3.58 1.74 -2.74
C LYS A 229 -3.57 0.47 -3.58
N ILE A 230 -2.42 0.10 -4.16
CA ILE A 230 -2.25 -1.13 -4.96
C ILE A 230 -2.59 -2.37 -4.16
N LYS A 231 -2.12 -2.38 -2.91
CA LYS A 231 -2.24 -3.52 -2.01
C LYS A 231 -3.51 -3.44 -1.16
N ASN A 232 -4.11 -2.25 -1.09
CA ASN A 232 -5.27 -1.96 -0.27
C ASN A 232 -6.53 -2.67 -0.80
N ILE A 233 -7.15 -3.43 0.08
CA ILE A 233 -8.42 -4.12 -0.12
C ILE A 233 -9.41 -3.54 0.90
N ASP A 234 -10.50 -3.01 0.37
CA ASP A 234 -11.63 -2.53 1.17
C ASP A 234 -12.40 -3.74 1.73
N ALA A 235 -12.16 -4.06 3.00
CA ALA A 235 -12.78 -5.18 3.70
C ALA A 235 -14.31 -5.05 3.75
N CYS A 236 -14.82 -3.81 3.83
CA CYS A 236 -16.25 -3.54 3.91
C CYS A 236 -17.00 -4.07 2.68
N VAL A 237 -16.39 -3.97 1.49
CA VAL A 237 -16.94 -4.53 0.25
C VAL A 237 -17.07 -6.05 0.30
N LYS A 238 -16.11 -6.75 0.93
CA LYS A 238 -16.15 -8.20 1.06
C LYS A 238 -17.15 -8.69 2.10
N VAL A 239 -17.30 -7.93 3.18
CA VAL A 239 -18.07 -8.37 4.35
C VAL A 239 -19.57 -8.15 4.12
N ALA A 240 -19.99 -6.92 3.81
CA ALA A 240 -21.42 -6.62 3.70
C ALA A 240 -21.78 -5.43 2.79
N GLY A 241 -20.80 -4.92 2.03
CA GLY A 241 -20.93 -3.71 1.21
C GLY A 241 -20.74 -2.42 2.00
N ARG A 242 -20.34 -1.33 1.30
CA ARG A 242 -19.95 -0.02 1.88
C ARG A 242 -21.01 0.68 2.74
N ALA A 243 -22.25 0.20 2.75
CA ALA A 243 -23.34 0.79 3.52
C ALA A 243 -23.28 0.43 5.03
N LEU A 244 -22.48 -0.55 5.42
CA LEU A 244 -22.43 -1.06 6.79
C LEU A 244 -21.13 -0.65 7.50
N SER A 245 -21.27 0.02 8.64
CA SER A 245 -20.15 0.28 9.54
C SER A 245 -19.61 -1.04 10.11
N LEU A 246 -18.37 -1.02 10.58
CA LEU A 246 -17.70 -2.20 11.13
C LEU A 246 -18.51 -2.82 12.28
N ASP A 247 -18.99 -2.01 13.24
CA ASP A 247 -19.80 -2.54 14.35
C ASP A 247 -21.12 -3.17 13.90
N ARG A 248 -21.74 -2.64 12.84
CA ARG A 248 -22.97 -3.24 12.28
C ARG A 248 -22.65 -4.56 11.57
N ALA A 249 -21.51 -4.65 10.88
CA ALA A 249 -21.03 -5.89 10.32
C ALA A 249 -20.73 -6.92 11.42
N CYS A 250 -20.06 -6.53 12.52
CA CYS A 250 -19.81 -7.42 13.64
C CYS A 250 -21.11 -8.02 14.20
N LYS A 251 -22.14 -7.18 14.40
CA LYS A 251 -23.48 -7.65 14.84
C LYS A 251 -24.11 -8.62 13.86
N LEU A 252 -23.99 -8.37 12.55
CA LEU A 252 -24.55 -9.23 11.50
C LEU A 252 -23.91 -10.63 11.49
N PHE A 253 -22.60 -10.70 11.72
CA PHE A 253 -21.83 -11.96 11.70
C PHE A 253 -21.64 -12.58 13.08
N GLY A 254 -22.30 -12.05 14.13
CA GLY A 254 -22.17 -12.57 15.50
C GLY A 254 -20.77 -12.42 16.10
N VAL A 255 -19.96 -11.49 15.58
CA VAL A 255 -18.62 -11.17 16.10
C VAL A 255 -18.76 -10.30 17.34
N SER A 256 -18.23 -10.76 18.46
CA SER A 256 -18.16 -10.01 19.71
C SER A 256 -16.70 -9.76 20.08
N VAL A 257 -16.28 -8.50 20.05
CA VAL A 257 -14.97 -8.03 20.49
C VAL A 257 -15.22 -6.89 21.47
N GLU A 258 -14.77 -7.06 22.71
CA GLU A 258 -14.81 -6.01 23.72
C GLU A 258 -13.68 -5.01 23.46
N GLY A 259 -14.00 -3.71 23.50
CA GLY A 259 -13.03 -2.66 23.27
C GLY A 259 -13.68 -1.30 22.99
N ASP A 260 -12.91 -0.24 23.19
CA ASP A 260 -13.34 1.14 22.95
C ASP A 260 -13.60 1.39 21.46
N LEU A 261 -14.64 2.18 21.17
CA LEU A 261 -14.90 2.71 19.84
C LEU A 261 -13.75 3.66 19.45
N HIS A 262 -13.37 3.66 18.17
CA HIS A 262 -12.27 4.50 17.64
C HIS A 262 -10.89 4.20 18.23
N ASN A 263 -10.74 2.99 18.76
CA ASN A 263 -9.42 2.44 19.04
C ASN A 263 -8.98 1.61 17.83
N PRO A 264 -7.91 2.01 17.12
CA PRO A 264 -7.52 1.34 15.89
C PRO A 264 -7.17 -0.14 16.11
N LYS A 265 -6.75 -0.51 17.34
CA LYS A 265 -6.51 -1.91 17.70
C LYS A 265 -7.77 -2.75 17.64
N TYR A 266 -8.84 -2.30 18.29
CA TYR A 266 -10.08 -3.05 18.34
C TYR A 266 -10.78 -3.07 16.99
N ASP A 267 -10.63 -2.01 16.19
CA ASP A 267 -11.16 -1.97 14.83
C ASP A 267 -10.42 -2.96 13.90
N VAL A 268 -9.10 -3.09 14.01
CA VAL A 268 -8.36 -4.16 13.31
C VAL A 268 -8.81 -5.56 13.75
N ILE A 269 -8.95 -5.82 15.06
CA ILE A 269 -9.38 -7.13 15.57
C ILE A 269 -10.79 -7.48 15.09
N LYS A 270 -11.73 -6.53 15.17
CA LYS A 270 -13.10 -6.68 14.67
C LYS A 270 -13.12 -6.94 13.16
N MET A 271 -12.36 -6.18 12.38
CA MET A 271 -12.28 -6.35 10.93
C MET A 271 -11.79 -7.75 10.56
N LYS A 272 -10.72 -8.23 11.20
CA LYS A 272 -10.20 -9.58 11.00
C LYS A 272 -11.24 -10.65 11.33
N ALA A 273 -11.86 -10.56 12.50
CA ALA A 273 -12.88 -11.52 12.92
C ALA A 273 -14.09 -11.56 11.96
N CYS A 274 -14.53 -10.40 11.44
CA CYS A 274 -15.57 -10.34 10.42
C CYS A 274 -15.14 -11.01 9.11
N LEU A 275 -13.90 -10.76 8.64
CA LEU A 275 -13.38 -11.38 7.43
C LEU A 275 -13.25 -12.90 7.57
N ASP A 276 -12.79 -13.38 8.72
CA ASP A 276 -12.66 -14.82 9.00
C ASP A 276 -14.02 -15.52 8.96
N MET A 277 -15.06 -14.91 9.55
CA MET A 277 -16.43 -15.42 9.48
C MET A 277 -16.95 -15.48 8.04
N VAL A 278 -16.70 -14.46 7.23
CA VAL A 278 -17.15 -14.42 5.83
C VAL A 278 -16.42 -15.44 4.96
N ASN A 279 -15.13 -15.66 5.19
CA ASN A 279 -14.35 -16.65 4.44
C ASN A 279 -14.67 -18.11 4.82
N ALA A 280 -15.34 -18.34 5.96
CA ALA A 280 -15.77 -19.65 6.42
C ALA A 280 -17.16 -20.07 5.88
N LEU A 281 -17.90 -19.14 5.25
CA LEU A 281 -19.20 -19.38 4.60
C LEU A 281 -19.01 -19.88 3.16
#